data_AF-A0A917XNA3-F1
#
_entry.id   AF-A0A917XNA3-F1
#
_cell.length_a   1.000
_cell.length_b   1.000
_cell.length_c   1.000
_cell.angle_alpha   90.00
_cell.angle_beta   90.00
_cell.angle_gamma   90.00
#
_symmetry.space_group_name_H-M   'P 1'
#
loop_
_entity.id
_entity.type
_entity.pdbx_description
1 polymer ?
#
loop_
_entity_poly.entity_id
_entity_poly.type
_entity_poly.pdbx_seq_one_letter_code
_entity_poly.pdbx_strand_id
1 'polypeptide(L)'
;MPNHDVVNLSQIARMAGVGRAAVVNWRRRHGGLDATGGTAESPTFPLAAAEQWLRALGRLPQATPAEPATLTFEGGQMVTAYVPDLRVPGPGDRYDRYEEFGGYIAAEGRDGIPWPRASVRIDVPGQTPYEVTDANVDISYAGGTWQYLSLTWPAPRRQLLAITPTTTPTKER
;
A
#
# COMPACT_ATOMS: atom_id res chain seq x y z
N MET A 1 15.23 23.48 -11.06
CA MET A 1 14.51 22.25 -10.63
C MET A 1 13.43 22.00 -11.66
N PRO A 2 13.38 20.84 -12.36
CA PRO A 2 12.30 20.62 -13.31
C PRO A 2 10.99 20.48 -12.54
N ASN A 3 10.10 21.45 -12.72
CA ASN A 3 8.74 21.46 -12.19
C ASN A 3 7.97 20.39 -12.99
N HIS A 4 7.83 19.19 -12.45
CA HIS A 4 7.00 18.16 -13.09
C HIS A 4 5.52 18.50 -12.87
N ASP A 5 5.03 19.51 -13.60
CA ASP A 5 3.63 19.90 -13.63
C ASP A 5 2.73 18.82 -14.27
N VAL A 6 3.35 17.76 -14.81
CA VAL A 6 2.70 16.59 -15.39
C VAL A 6 3.20 15.29 -14.76
N VAL A 7 2.25 14.42 -14.42
CA VAL A 7 2.45 13.11 -13.81
C VAL A 7 1.74 12.03 -14.63
N ASN A 8 2.28 10.81 -14.62
CA ASN A 8 1.60 9.63 -15.17
C ASN A 8 0.95 8.78 -14.08
N LEU A 9 0.19 7.76 -14.47
CA LEU A 9 -0.50 6.86 -13.52
C LEU A 9 0.44 6.23 -12.49
N SER A 10 1.68 5.90 -12.87
CA SER A 10 2.66 5.34 -11.93
C SER A 10 3.12 6.37 -10.92
N GLN A 11 3.31 7.64 -11.31
CA GLN A 11 3.65 8.73 -10.38
C GLN A 11 2.50 9.06 -9.44
N ILE A 12 1.26 9.08 -9.93
CA ILE A 12 0.05 9.24 -9.11
C ILE A 12 -0.04 8.11 -8.07
N ALA A 13 0.28 6.88 -8.48
CA ALA A 13 0.30 5.73 -7.58
C ALA A 13 1.33 5.90 -6.45
N ARG A 14 2.52 6.46 -6.75
CA ARG A 14 3.52 6.79 -5.73
C ARG A 14 3.02 7.85 -4.75
N MET A 15 2.35 8.89 -5.24
CA MET A 15 1.78 9.95 -4.39
C MET A 15 0.72 9.40 -3.42
N ALA A 16 0.00 8.38 -3.85
CA ALA A 16 -1.07 7.75 -3.10
C ALA A 16 -0.61 6.54 -2.26
N GLY A 17 0.65 6.12 -2.37
CA GLY A 17 1.13 4.88 -1.74
C GLY A 17 0.32 3.67 -2.20
N VAL A 18 0.15 3.49 -3.51
CA VAL A 18 -0.53 2.30 -4.11
C VAL A 18 0.13 1.84 -5.41
N GLY A 19 -0.36 0.73 -5.97
CA GLY A 19 0.03 0.23 -7.29
C GLY A 19 -0.68 0.98 -8.42
N ARG A 20 -0.08 0.98 -9.63
CA ARG A 20 -0.68 1.63 -10.83
C ARG A 20 -2.07 1.06 -11.16
N ALA A 21 -2.29 -0.24 -10.97
CA ALA A 21 -3.57 -0.89 -11.23
C ALA A 21 -4.70 -0.33 -10.36
N ALA A 22 -4.42 0.01 -9.10
CA ALA A 22 -5.38 0.66 -8.21
C ALA A 22 -5.83 2.02 -8.76
N VAL A 23 -4.89 2.86 -9.20
CA VAL A 23 -5.18 4.17 -9.82
C VAL A 23 -6.00 4.04 -11.10
N VAL A 24 -5.69 3.05 -11.96
CA VAL A 24 -6.49 2.76 -13.18
C VAL A 24 -7.92 2.39 -12.81
N ASN A 25 -8.08 1.55 -11.79
CA ASN A 25 -9.39 1.11 -11.33
C ASN A 25 -10.20 2.26 -10.74
N TRP A 26 -9.56 3.15 -9.98
CA TRP A 26 -10.20 4.35 -9.45
C TRP A 26 -10.65 5.29 -10.57
N ARG A 27 -9.81 5.53 -11.59
CA ARG A 27 -10.20 6.32 -12.77
C ARG A 27 -11.42 5.75 -13.47
N ARG A 28 -11.47 4.43 -13.66
CA ARG A 28 -12.62 3.77 -14.31
C ARG A 28 -13.91 3.90 -13.48
N ARG A 29 -13.82 3.87 -12.15
CA ARG A 29 -14.99 3.86 -11.25
C ARG A 29 -15.49 5.24 -10.86
N HIS A 30 -14.58 6.20 -10.71
CA HIS A 30 -14.90 7.53 -10.18
C HIS A 30 -14.77 8.64 -11.22
N GLY A 31 -14.13 8.37 -12.37
CA GLY A 31 -13.85 9.39 -13.36
C GLY A 31 -13.08 10.57 -12.76
N GLY A 32 -13.21 11.75 -13.36
CA GLY A 32 -12.75 13.02 -12.78
C GLY A 32 -11.24 13.25 -12.83
N LEU A 33 -10.48 12.37 -13.49
CA LEU A 33 -9.08 12.59 -13.81
C LEU A 33 -8.83 12.31 -15.29
N ASP A 34 -8.88 13.38 -16.07
CA ASP A 34 -8.75 13.36 -17.53
C ASP A 34 -7.29 13.56 -17.95
N ALA A 35 -6.86 12.75 -18.91
CA ALA A 35 -5.52 12.84 -19.46
C ALA A 35 -5.41 14.11 -20.31
N THR A 36 -4.38 14.92 -20.07
CA THR A 36 -4.10 16.14 -20.83
C THR A 36 -3.01 15.93 -21.89
N GLY A 37 -2.39 14.75 -21.92
CA GLY A 37 -1.38 14.37 -22.89
C GLY A 37 -0.89 12.93 -22.73
N GLY A 38 0.25 12.61 -23.34
CA GLY A 38 0.87 11.29 -23.30
C GLY A 38 0.37 10.34 -24.40
N THR A 39 0.68 9.06 -24.25
CA THR A 39 0.26 8.00 -25.18
C THR A 39 -0.91 7.20 -24.61
N ALA A 40 -1.57 6.40 -25.43
CA ALA A 40 -2.63 5.49 -24.97
C ALA A 40 -2.13 4.55 -23.85
N GLU A 41 -0.86 4.14 -23.89
CA GLU A 41 -0.24 3.26 -22.89
C GLU A 41 0.25 4.01 -21.65
N SER A 42 0.60 5.30 -21.78
CA SER A 42 1.09 6.13 -20.68
C SER A 42 0.49 7.54 -20.76
N PRO A 43 -0.79 7.68 -20.36
CA PRO A 43 -1.43 9.00 -20.29
C PRO A 43 -0.78 9.85 -19.20
N THR A 44 -0.72 11.16 -19.45
CA THR A 44 -0.21 12.16 -18.51
C THR A 44 -1.33 13.09 -18.04
N PHE A 45 -1.19 13.53 -16.79
CA PHE A 45 -2.18 14.33 -16.06
C PHE A 45 -1.47 15.50 -15.37
N PRO A 46 -2.14 16.64 -15.15
CA PRO A 46 -1.57 17.71 -14.35
C PRO A 46 -1.35 17.25 -12.90
N LEU A 47 -0.19 17.59 -12.31
CA LEU A 47 0.12 17.23 -10.92
C LEU A 47 -0.96 17.75 -9.95
N ALA A 48 -1.31 19.02 -10.06
CA ALA A 48 -2.32 19.65 -9.21
C ALA A 48 -3.72 19.02 -9.36
N ALA A 49 -4.05 18.50 -10.56
CA ALA A 49 -5.30 17.78 -10.79
C ALA A 49 -5.27 16.41 -10.13
N ALA A 50 -4.15 15.69 -10.22
CA ALA A 50 -3.95 14.42 -9.56
C ALA A 50 -4.00 14.56 -8.02
N GLU A 51 -3.36 15.57 -7.44
CA GLU A 51 -3.39 15.84 -5.99
C GLU A 51 -4.80 16.14 -5.49
N GLN A 52 -5.55 17.00 -6.19
CA GLN A 52 -6.93 17.32 -5.84
C GLN A 52 -7.84 16.11 -5.98
N TRP A 53 -7.65 15.31 -7.03
CA TRP A 53 -8.40 14.09 -7.25
C TRP A 53 -8.12 13.06 -6.16
N LEU A 54 -6.85 12.83 -5.78
CA LEU A 54 -6.49 11.97 -4.66
C LEU A 54 -7.06 12.49 -3.34
N ARG A 55 -7.02 13.80 -3.11
CA ARG A 55 -7.60 14.42 -1.90
C ARG A 55 -9.12 14.24 -1.85
N ALA A 56 -9.82 14.43 -2.96
CA ALA A 56 -11.28 14.23 -3.06
C ALA A 56 -11.68 12.77 -2.81
N LEU A 57 -10.82 11.82 -3.17
CA LEU A 57 -11.00 10.39 -2.88
C LEU A 57 -10.50 9.98 -1.48
N GLY A 58 -9.90 10.88 -0.71
CA GLY A 58 -9.25 10.56 0.56
C GLY A 58 -8.10 9.56 0.39
N ARG A 59 -7.31 9.67 -0.67
CA ARG A 59 -6.21 8.75 -1.06
C ARG A 59 -4.83 9.39 -1.07
N LEU A 60 -4.67 10.46 -0.31
CA LEU A 60 -3.34 10.90 0.08
C LEU A 60 -2.97 10.16 1.38
N PRO A 61 -1.80 9.49 1.43
CA PRO A 61 -1.37 8.79 2.63
C PRO A 61 -1.31 9.78 3.79
N GLN A 62 -1.72 9.34 4.98
CA GLN A 62 -1.51 10.15 6.18
C GLN A 62 -0.01 10.17 6.46
N ALA A 63 0.59 11.35 6.28
CA ALA A 63 2.02 11.54 6.33
C ALA A 63 2.59 11.24 7.72
N THR A 64 3.16 10.05 7.87
CA THR A 64 4.43 9.84 8.57
C THR A 64 5.17 8.76 7.77
N PRO A 65 6.44 8.94 7.35
CA PRO A 65 7.20 7.82 6.83
C PRO A 65 7.39 6.85 7.98
N ALA A 66 6.53 5.83 8.03
CA ALA A 66 6.72 4.71 8.94
C ALA A 66 8.06 4.05 8.59
N GLU A 67 8.79 3.64 9.61
CA GLU A 67 9.94 2.75 9.43
C GLU A 67 9.51 1.51 8.62
N PRO A 68 10.43 0.86 7.87
CA PRO A 68 10.07 -0.28 7.04
C PRO A 68 9.33 -1.34 7.83
N ALA A 69 8.22 -1.83 7.26
CA ALA A 69 7.44 -2.90 7.87
C ALA A 69 8.06 -4.26 7.56
N THR A 70 7.94 -5.17 8.52
CA THR A 70 8.26 -6.58 8.32
C THR A 70 6.98 -7.35 8.01
N LEU A 71 6.94 -7.99 6.85
CA LEU A 71 5.87 -8.88 6.41
C LEU A 71 6.33 -10.32 6.57
N THR A 72 5.60 -11.12 7.35
CA THR A 72 5.85 -12.57 7.48
C THR A 72 4.70 -13.33 6.86
N PHE A 73 4.92 -13.93 5.70
CA PHE A 73 3.92 -14.71 4.97
C PHE A 73 3.79 -16.13 5.51
N GLU A 74 2.62 -16.74 5.28
CA GLU A 74 2.41 -18.17 5.49
C GLU A 74 3.49 -18.99 4.74
N GLY A 75 4.15 -19.91 5.44
CA GLY A 75 5.35 -20.60 4.95
C GLY A 75 6.67 -20.02 5.48
N GLY A 76 6.61 -18.93 6.26
CA GLY A 76 7.76 -18.35 6.97
C GLY A 76 8.59 -17.36 6.14
N GLN A 77 8.14 -17.02 4.93
CA GLN A 77 8.84 -16.05 4.10
C GLN A 77 8.74 -14.65 4.70
N MET A 78 9.87 -13.96 4.84
CA MET A 78 9.94 -12.60 5.37
C MET A 78 10.29 -11.60 4.28
N VAL A 79 9.52 -10.52 4.19
CA VAL A 79 9.70 -9.46 3.20
C VAL A 79 9.67 -8.11 3.90
N THR A 80 10.60 -7.23 3.56
CA THR A 80 10.63 -5.86 4.05
C THR A 80 9.84 -4.95 3.11
N ALA A 81 8.81 -4.30 3.63
CA ALA A 81 8.01 -3.31 2.91
C ALA A 81 8.41 -1.89 3.33
N TYR A 82 8.98 -1.15 2.39
CA TYR A 82 9.39 0.23 2.57
C TYR A 82 8.24 1.18 2.31
N VAL A 83 8.18 2.27 3.08
CA VAL A 83 7.08 3.24 3.05
C VAL A 83 5.72 2.52 3.22
N PRO A 84 5.53 1.77 4.32
CA PRO A 84 4.30 1.02 4.52
C PRO A 84 3.14 1.98 4.76
N ASP A 85 2.05 1.76 4.05
CA ASP A 85 0.78 2.50 4.22
C ASP A 85 -0.34 1.50 4.46
N LEU A 86 -1.12 1.72 5.53
CA LEU A 86 -2.33 0.96 5.79
C LEU A 86 -3.53 1.87 5.59
N ARG A 87 -4.26 1.62 4.52
CA ARG A 87 -5.50 2.31 4.20
C ARG A 87 -6.68 1.58 4.82
N VAL A 88 -7.30 2.23 5.81
CA VAL A 88 -8.59 1.82 6.37
C VAL A 88 -9.69 2.75 5.84
N PRO A 89 -10.75 2.24 5.22
CA PRO A 89 -11.87 3.05 4.76
C PRO A 89 -12.56 3.81 5.90
N GLY A 90 -12.90 5.08 5.66
CA GLY A 90 -13.63 5.89 6.63
C GLY A 90 -15.13 5.55 6.71
N PRO A 91 -15.82 5.91 7.82
CA PRO A 91 -17.26 5.77 7.93
C PRO A 91 -17.97 6.56 6.81
N GLY A 92 -18.80 5.89 6.02
CA GLY A 92 -19.51 6.50 4.89
C GLY A 92 -18.81 6.38 3.53
N ASP A 93 -17.60 5.78 3.48
CA ASP A 93 -16.96 5.40 2.23
C ASP A 93 -17.70 4.19 1.62
N ARG A 94 -18.77 4.48 0.87
CA ARG A 94 -19.63 3.46 0.23
C ARG A 94 -18.86 2.58 -0.78
N TYR A 95 -17.68 3.00 -1.21
CA TYR A 95 -16.99 2.43 -2.37
C TYR A 95 -15.69 1.69 -2.02
N ASP A 96 -15.19 1.84 -0.79
CA ASP A 96 -13.99 1.15 -0.31
C ASP A 96 -14.36 0.21 0.84
N ARG A 97 -14.85 -0.99 0.53
CA ARG A 97 -15.17 -2.01 1.56
C ARG A 97 -13.96 -2.84 1.98
N TYR A 98 -12.80 -2.54 1.41
CA TYR A 98 -11.58 -3.29 1.60
C TYR A 98 -10.55 -2.39 2.27
N GLU A 99 -9.85 -2.97 3.23
CA GLU A 99 -8.60 -2.41 3.73
C GLU A 99 -7.49 -2.81 2.77
N GLU A 100 -6.50 -1.92 2.62
CA GLU A 100 -5.36 -2.13 1.73
C GLU A 100 -4.08 -1.82 2.49
N PHE A 101 -3.12 -2.74 2.47
CA PHE A 101 -1.74 -2.45 2.84
C PHE A 101 -0.88 -2.33 1.60
N GLY A 102 -0.11 -1.26 1.54
CA GLY A 102 0.78 -0.93 0.45
C GLY A 102 2.22 -0.74 0.92
N GLY A 103 3.18 -1.09 0.07
CA GLY A 103 4.58 -0.78 0.31
C GLY A 103 5.49 -1.20 -0.84
N TYR A 104 6.69 -0.63 -0.89
CA TYR A 104 7.73 -1.03 -1.83
C TYR A 104 8.50 -2.23 -1.29
N ILE A 105 8.74 -3.23 -2.12
CA ILE A 105 9.58 -4.38 -1.80
C ILE A 105 10.71 -4.47 -2.82
N ALA A 106 11.86 -5.00 -2.41
CA ALA A 106 12.90 -5.36 -3.36
C ALA A 106 12.40 -6.53 -4.23
N ALA A 107 12.77 -6.55 -5.51
CA ALA A 107 12.32 -7.58 -6.46
C ALA A 107 12.78 -8.98 -6.07
N GLU A 108 13.93 -9.10 -5.39
CA GLU A 108 14.41 -10.35 -4.78
C GLU A 108 13.52 -10.84 -3.62
N GLY A 109 12.83 -9.93 -2.94
CA GLY A 109 11.86 -10.24 -1.89
C GLY A 109 10.50 -10.70 -2.41
N ARG A 110 10.29 -10.72 -3.74
CA ARG A 110 9.06 -11.26 -4.34
C ARG A 110 8.98 -12.77 -4.27
N ASP A 111 10.12 -13.45 -4.38
CA ASP A 111 10.15 -14.90 -4.42
C ASP A 111 9.60 -15.46 -3.10
N GLY A 112 8.68 -16.42 -3.17
CA GLY A 112 8.03 -16.99 -1.99
C GLY A 112 6.85 -16.21 -1.43
N ILE A 113 6.45 -15.05 -2.01
CA ILE A 113 5.17 -14.43 -1.70
C ILE A 113 4.03 -15.27 -2.32
N PRO A 114 3.08 -15.81 -1.53
CA PRO A 114 1.97 -16.58 -2.07
C PRO A 114 1.07 -15.74 -3.00
N TRP A 115 0.63 -16.33 -4.11
CA TRP A 115 -0.23 -15.66 -5.11
C TRP A 115 -1.34 -16.61 -5.59
N PRO A 116 -2.58 -16.14 -5.83
CA PRO A 116 -3.05 -14.74 -5.75
C PRO A 116 -3.49 -14.31 -4.34
N ARG A 117 -3.41 -15.21 -3.37
CA ARG A 117 -3.91 -15.02 -2.00
C ARG A 117 -2.82 -15.35 -1.01
N ALA A 118 -2.70 -14.56 0.05
CA ALA A 118 -1.73 -14.80 1.10
C ALA A 118 -2.31 -14.47 2.48
N SER A 119 -1.88 -15.24 3.48
CA SER A 119 -1.99 -14.85 4.89
C SER A 119 -0.65 -14.29 5.35
N VAL A 120 -0.67 -13.18 6.08
CA VAL A 120 0.53 -12.42 6.41
C VAL A 120 0.40 -11.74 7.76
N ARG A 121 1.46 -11.81 8.56
CA ARG A 121 1.66 -10.96 9.73
C ARG A 121 2.41 -9.70 9.31
N ILE A 122 1.89 -8.54 9.68
CA ILE A 122 2.47 -7.22 9.38
C ILE A 122 2.92 -6.58 10.68
N ASP A 123 4.20 -6.23 10.75
CA ASP A 123 4.83 -5.55 11.87
C ASP A 123 5.36 -4.20 11.37
N VAL A 124 4.65 -3.12 11.71
CA VAL A 124 5.08 -1.75 11.40
C VAL A 124 5.62 -1.14 12.69
N PRO A 125 6.89 -0.69 12.73
CA PRO A 125 7.45 -0.13 13.95
C PRO A 125 6.61 1.04 14.48
N GLY A 126 6.36 1.03 15.79
CA GLY A 126 5.49 2.01 16.45
C GLY A 126 3.98 1.76 16.29
N GLN A 127 3.56 0.71 15.59
CA GLN A 127 2.16 0.29 15.49
C GLN A 127 1.95 -1.08 16.16
N THR A 128 0.71 -1.38 16.54
CA THR A 128 0.35 -2.73 17.00
C THR A 128 0.44 -3.70 15.83
N PRO A 129 1.22 -4.79 15.92
CA PRO A 129 1.28 -5.80 14.86
C PRO A 129 -0.09 -6.43 14.61
N TYR A 130 -0.34 -6.84 13.38
CA TYR A 130 -1.60 -7.47 13.01
C TYR A 130 -1.42 -8.57 11.98
N GLU A 131 -2.33 -9.53 12.01
CA GLU A 131 -2.44 -10.58 11.01
C GLU A 131 -3.57 -10.28 10.05
N VAL A 132 -3.33 -10.59 8.78
CA VAL A 132 -4.33 -10.56 7.72
C VAL A 132 -4.41 -11.95 7.13
N THR A 133 -5.62 -12.52 7.13
CA THR A 133 -5.88 -13.81 6.48
C THR A 133 -6.46 -13.59 5.09
N ASP A 134 -6.08 -14.44 4.13
CA ASP A 134 -6.70 -14.48 2.80
C ASP A 134 -6.76 -13.05 2.17
N ALA A 135 -5.62 -12.38 2.03
CA ALA A 135 -5.45 -11.09 1.36
C ALA A 135 -5.20 -11.27 -0.14
N ASN A 136 -5.73 -10.39 -0.99
CA ASN A 136 -5.42 -10.38 -2.42
C ASN A 136 -4.04 -9.78 -2.60
N VAL A 137 -3.19 -10.45 -3.36
CA VAL A 137 -1.82 -10.01 -3.64
C VAL A 137 -1.74 -9.43 -5.05
N ASP A 138 -1.42 -8.14 -5.13
CA ASP A 138 -1.01 -7.48 -6.38
C ASP A 138 0.45 -7.04 -6.25
N ILE A 139 1.26 -7.38 -7.25
CA ILE A 139 2.65 -6.92 -7.34
C ILE A 139 2.84 -6.23 -8.68
N SER A 140 3.06 -4.93 -8.62
CA SER A 140 3.23 -4.06 -9.78
C SER A 140 4.69 -3.61 -9.91
N TYR A 141 5.17 -3.40 -11.14
CA TYR A 141 6.52 -2.87 -11.37
C TYR A 141 6.63 -1.42 -10.88
N ALA A 142 7.66 -1.11 -10.07
CA ALA A 142 7.87 0.22 -9.50
C ALA A 142 9.15 0.93 -9.99
N GLY A 143 9.89 0.35 -10.94
CA GLY A 143 11.13 0.91 -11.48
C GLY A 143 12.39 0.32 -10.83
N GLY A 144 13.41 0.02 -11.64
CA GLY A 144 14.66 -0.58 -11.16
C GLY A 144 14.45 -1.96 -10.55
N THR A 145 15.04 -2.20 -9.38
CA THR A 145 14.89 -3.42 -8.57
C THR A 145 13.72 -3.35 -7.59
N TRP A 146 12.88 -2.31 -7.66
CA TRP A 146 11.75 -2.13 -6.75
C TRP A 146 10.43 -2.58 -7.38
N GLN A 147 9.62 -3.23 -6.56
CA GLN A 147 8.25 -3.62 -6.89
C GLN A 147 7.30 -3.04 -5.85
N TYR A 148 6.08 -2.75 -6.28
CA TYR A 148 5.04 -2.30 -5.40
C TYR A 148 4.16 -3.47 -5.01
N LEU A 149 4.10 -3.79 -3.72
CA LEU A 149 3.21 -4.79 -3.17
C LEU A 149 1.94 -4.11 -2.65
N SER A 150 0.79 -4.62 -3.06
CA SER A 150 -0.52 -4.25 -2.55
C SER A 150 -1.23 -5.50 -2.04
N LEU A 151 -1.66 -5.45 -0.79
CA LEU A 151 -2.44 -6.47 -0.12
C LEU A 151 -3.83 -5.92 0.18
N THR A 152 -4.89 -6.58 -0.30
CA THR A 152 -6.26 -6.07 -0.14
C THR A 152 -7.21 -7.10 0.47
N TRP A 153 -7.97 -6.74 1.50
CA TRP A 153 -8.86 -7.65 2.22
C TRP A 153 -10.10 -6.96 2.81
N PRO A 154 -11.21 -7.69 3.06
CA PRO A 154 -12.34 -7.17 3.83
C PRO A 154 -11.96 -6.98 5.31
N ALA A 155 -12.38 -5.87 5.94
CA ALA A 155 -12.02 -5.53 7.33
C ALA A 155 -12.08 -6.68 8.37
N PRO A 156 -13.05 -7.62 8.34
CA PRO A 156 -13.09 -8.74 9.30
C PRO A 156 -11.88 -9.69 9.24
N ARG A 157 -11.03 -9.60 8.21
CA ARG A 157 -9.86 -10.47 8.02
C ARG A 157 -8.60 -9.96 8.67
N ARG A 158 -8.60 -8.73 9.19
CA ARG A 158 -7.50 -8.16 9.98
C ARG A 158 -7.75 -8.42 11.46
N GLN A 159 -6.76 -8.99 12.13
CA GLN A 159 -6.77 -9.23 13.56
C GLN A 159 -5.55 -8.56 14.19
N LEU A 160 -5.79 -7.60 15.09
CA LEU A 160 -4.74 -7.01 15.91
C LEU A 160 -4.18 -8.06 16.85
N LEU A 161 -2.86 -8.15 16.95
CA LEU A 161 -2.20 -9.08 17.86
C LEU A 161 -1.98 -8.39 19.20
N ALA A 162 -2.21 -9.13 20.27
CA ALA A 162 -1.85 -8.65 21.60
C ALA A 162 -0.34 -8.43 21.65
N ILE A 163 0.09 -7.22 22.00
CA ILE A 163 1.45 -6.97 22.46
C ILE A 163 1.61 -7.72 23.78
N THR A 164 2.22 -8.91 23.76
CA THR A 164 2.63 -9.58 24.99
C THR A 164 3.68 -8.68 25.64
N PRO A 165 3.43 -8.06 26.81
CA PRO A 165 4.49 -7.33 27.50
C PRO A 165 5.60 -8.34 27.75
N THR A 166 6.80 -8.05 27.25
CA THR A 166 8.00 -8.80 27.59
C THR A 166 8.19 -8.63 29.09
N THR A 167 7.75 -9.61 29.87
CA THR A 167 8.08 -9.70 31.29
C THR A 167 9.58 -9.78 31.38
N THR A 168 10.21 -8.65 31.69
CA THR A 168 11.64 -8.59 31.99
C THR A 168 11.86 -9.51 33.20
N PRO A 169 12.73 -10.53 33.14
CA PRO A 169 13.03 -11.28 34.34
C PRO A 169 13.75 -10.36 35.32
N THR A 170 13.06 -9.98 36.39
CA THR A 170 13.62 -9.32 37.56
C THR A 170 14.81 -10.12 38.04
N LYS A 171 15.99 -9.54 37.92
CA LYS A 171 17.23 -10.08 38.48
C LYS A 171 17.22 -9.74 39.97
N GLU A 172 16.69 -10.64 40.79
CA GLU A 172 16.88 -10.58 42.25
C GLU A 172 18.37 -10.72 42.59
N ARG A 173 18.87 -9.78 43.40
CA ARG A 173 20.06 -9.91 44.22
C ARG A 173 19.85 -9.17 45.53
#